data_AF-A0A7W0T4P6-F1
#
_entry.id   AF-A0A7W0T4P6-F1
#
_cell.length_a   1.000
_cell.length_b   1.000
_cell.length_c   1.000
_cell.angle_alpha   90.00
_cell.angle_beta   90.00
_cell.angle_gamma   90.00
#
_symmetry.space_group_name_H-M   'P 1'
#
loop_
_entity.id
_entity.type
_entity.pdbx_description
1 polymer ?
#
loop_
_entity_poly.entity_id
_entity_poly.type
_entity_poly.pdbx_seq_one_letter_code
_entity_poly.pdbx_strand_id
1 'polypeptide(L)'
;MKPIIVAAALVLLAGCKDKEASKPPEVRPANPTEVPAAVVDAAAHVAHVAPAVDACAISLAALDKATCPTPEAQQSLAAAKKSIAGIVDTVRQVGGSDPRQFQVMCAQMLVALERDATKVNCVIELDADQRSALTGLLDAWYAQRTAVVPTGDAAADAVIAQMASMRDAACECRDAACLQRLEQALGKIAPMPANASQVARDLASKVLEDAARCAARVRTSSVPAPAGSTSKPGSAGR
;
A
#
# COMPACT_ATOMS: atom_id res chain seq x y z
N MET A 1 25.85 18.00 19.56
CA MET A 1 24.70 17.89 18.63
C MET A 1 24.75 16.49 18.05
N LYS A 2 23.71 15.66 18.27
CA LYS A 2 23.66 14.26 17.82
C LYS A 2 22.92 14.19 16.47
N PRO A 3 23.45 13.50 15.44
CA PRO A 3 22.74 13.33 14.17
C PRO A 3 21.57 12.35 14.35
N ILE A 4 20.37 12.78 13.99
CA ILE A 4 19.19 11.92 13.90
C ILE A 4 19.30 11.20 12.54
N ILE A 5 19.69 9.92 12.61
CA ILE A 5 19.76 9.01 11.48
C ILE A 5 18.32 8.71 11.02
N VAL A 6 17.93 9.24 9.87
CA VAL A 6 16.70 8.87 9.16
C VAL A 6 16.98 7.56 8.41
N ALA A 7 16.88 6.45 9.13
CA ALA A 7 16.94 5.11 8.57
C ALA A 7 15.78 4.29 9.15
N ALA A 8 14.59 4.47 8.57
CA ALA A 8 13.43 3.65 8.92
C ALA A 8 12.40 3.64 7.77
N ALA A 9 12.75 2.99 6.66
CA ALA A 9 11.78 2.50 5.66
C ALA A 9 12.48 1.56 4.66
N LEU A 10 13.13 0.50 5.14
CA LEU A 10 13.76 -0.53 4.28
C LEU A 10 13.66 -1.93 4.90
N VAL A 11 12.55 -2.21 5.58
CA VAL A 11 12.26 -3.53 6.14
C VAL A 11 10.87 -3.95 5.67
N LEU A 12 10.75 -4.44 4.43
CA LEU A 12 9.56 -5.18 3.97
C LEU A 12 9.81 -6.08 2.74
N LEU A 13 11.07 -6.33 2.34
CA LEU A 13 11.39 -7.17 1.16
C LEU A 13 12.28 -8.38 1.49
N ALA A 14 12.35 -8.81 2.75
CA ALA A 14 13.05 -10.04 3.12
C ALA A 14 12.05 -11.05 3.69
N GLY A 15 11.50 -11.91 2.84
CA GLY A 15 10.67 -13.00 3.33
C GLY A 15 9.96 -13.82 2.27
N CYS A 16 10.71 -14.49 1.39
CA CYS A 16 10.40 -15.79 0.78
C CYS A 16 11.63 -16.24 -0.02
N LYS A 17 12.11 -17.49 -0.06
CA LYS A 17 12.10 -18.68 0.80
C LYS A 17 12.92 -19.68 -0.03
N ASP A 18 13.88 -20.41 0.53
CA ASP A 18 14.29 -21.70 -0.03
C ASP A 18 14.57 -22.67 1.10
N LYS A 19 13.72 -23.70 1.18
CA LYS A 19 14.07 -24.99 1.79
C LYS A 19 13.28 -26.09 1.09
N GLU A 20 14.06 -27.03 0.58
CA GLU A 20 13.73 -28.15 -0.30
C GLU A 20 12.66 -29.13 0.22
N ALA A 21 11.95 -29.65 -0.78
CA ALA A 21 11.50 -31.02 -1.02
C ALA A 21 11.11 -31.94 0.16
N SER A 22 9.87 -32.42 0.12
CA SER A 22 9.50 -33.76 0.55
C SER A 22 8.40 -34.35 -0.35
N LYS A 23 8.56 -35.63 -0.68
CA LYS A 23 7.81 -36.45 -1.66
C LYS A 23 6.27 -36.43 -1.46
N PRO A 24 5.49 -36.63 -2.55
CA PRO A 24 4.03 -36.79 -2.47
C PRO A 24 3.65 -38.23 -2.08
N PRO A 25 2.63 -38.43 -1.23
CA PRO A 25 1.95 -39.72 -1.17
C PRO A 25 0.90 -39.83 -2.28
N GLU A 26 0.92 -40.99 -2.92
CA GLU A 26 0.04 -41.48 -3.97
C GLU A 26 -1.37 -41.77 -3.40
N VAL A 27 -2.41 -41.17 -3.97
CA VAL A 27 -3.81 -41.54 -3.70
C VAL A 27 -4.54 -41.74 -5.03
N ARG A 28 -5.07 -42.96 -5.19
CA ARG A 28 -5.86 -43.45 -6.34
C ARG A 28 -7.20 -42.71 -6.49
N PRO A 29 -7.79 -42.69 -7.70
CA PRO A 29 -8.98 -41.90 -8.01
C PRO A 29 -10.26 -42.54 -7.45
N ALA A 30 -11.10 -41.73 -6.82
CA ALA A 30 -12.52 -42.02 -6.62
C ALA A 30 -13.34 -41.26 -7.67
N ASN A 31 -14.30 -41.97 -8.25
CA ASN A 31 -15.13 -41.57 -9.40
C ASN A 31 -15.89 -40.23 -9.21
N PRO A 32 -16.25 -39.56 -10.33
CA PRO A 32 -16.84 -38.23 -10.33
C PRO A 32 -18.32 -38.29 -9.91
N THR A 33 -18.68 -37.53 -8.88
CA THR A 33 -20.07 -37.11 -8.69
C THR A 33 -20.20 -35.73 -9.31
N GLU A 34 -21.05 -35.63 -10.33
CA GLU A 34 -21.35 -34.40 -11.05
C GLU A 34 -21.74 -33.25 -10.10
N VAL A 35 -20.95 -32.17 -10.12
CA VAL A 35 -21.35 -30.88 -9.56
C VAL A 35 -21.96 -30.08 -10.71
N PRO A 36 -23.20 -29.59 -10.61
CA PRO A 36 -23.81 -28.83 -11.69
C PRO A 36 -23.04 -27.53 -11.94
N ALA A 37 -22.70 -27.33 -13.22
CA ALA A 37 -22.08 -26.13 -13.75
C ALA A 37 -23.03 -24.93 -13.62
N ALA A 38 -22.86 -24.14 -12.56
CA ALA A 38 -23.41 -22.78 -12.48
C ALA A 38 -22.71 -21.97 -11.37
N VAL A 39 -21.47 -21.53 -11.61
CA VAL A 39 -21.06 -20.19 -11.16
C VAL A 39 -20.33 -19.54 -12.31
N VAL A 40 -21.12 -18.74 -13.00
CA VAL A 40 -20.73 -17.86 -14.09
C VAL A 40 -19.70 -16.86 -13.54
N ASP A 41 -18.53 -16.88 -14.15
CA ASP A 41 -17.73 -15.72 -14.52
C ASP A 41 -17.96 -14.44 -13.68
N ALA A 42 -17.33 -14.36 -12.51
CA ALA A 42 -17.24 -13.16 -11.69
C ALA A 42 -15.81 -12.59 -11.66
N ALA A 43 -15.01 -12.86 -12.70
CA ALA A 43 -13.67 -12.27 -12.86
C ALA A 43 -13.64 -11.12 -13.89
N ALA A 44 -14.76 -10.82 -14.55
CA ALA A 44 -14.89 -9.68 -15.46
C ALA A 44 -15.46 -8.44 -14.74
N HIS A 45 -14.80 -7.97 -13.69
CA HIS A 45 -14.85 -6.55 -13.36
C HIS A 45 -13.56 -5.93 -13.88
N VAL A 46 -13.67 -5.52 -15.15
CA VAL A 46 -12.70 -4.67 -15.85
C VAL A 46 -12.48 -3.45 -14.96
N ALA A 47 -11.40 -3.50 -14.17
CA ALA A 47 -10.84 -2.31 -13.58
C ALA A 47 -10.52 -1.39 -14.77
N HIS A 48 -11.16 -0.23 -14.78
CA HIS A 48 -10.89 0.85 -15.71
C HIS A 48 -9.37 1.03 -15.78
N VAL A 49 -8.78 0.64 -16.90
CA VAL A 49 -7.34 0.80 -17.14
C VAL A 49 -7.15 2.30 -17.33
N ALA A 50 -6.88 2.99 -16.23
CA ALA A 50 -6.35 4.34 -16.30
C ALA A 50 -5.19 4.35 -17.31
N PRO A 51 -5.01 5.40 -18.13
CA PRO A 51 -3.87 5.49 -19.02
C PRO A 51 -2.61 5.15 -18.22
N ALA A 52 -1.74 4.31 -18.78
CA ALA A 52 -0.59 3.76 -18.06
C ALA A 52 0.29 4.91 -17.55
N VAL A 53 0.04 5.34 -16.31
CA VAL A 53 0.84 6.33 -15.63
C VAL A 53 2.16 5.64 -15.34
N ASP A 54 3.23 6.08 -16.01
CA ASP A 54 4.58 5.68 -15.62
C ASP A 54 5.00 6.51 -14.40
N ALA A 55 4.35 6.22 -13.27
CA ALA A 55 4.63 6.81 -11.97
C ALA A 55 6.11 6.72 -11.62
N CYS A 56 6.81 5.64 -11.99
CA CYS A 56 8.25 5.54 -11.77
C CYS A 56 9.05 6.58 -12.57
N ALA A 57 8.74 6.77 -13.86
CA ALA A 57 9.38 7.81 -14.66
C ALA A 57 9.03 9.22 -14.15
N ILE A 58 7.77 9.47 -13.78
CA ILE A 58 7.32 10.74 -13.18
C ILE A 58 8.09 11.00 -11.88
N SER A 59 8.19 10.01 -10.99
CA SER A 59 8.92 10.12 -9.72
C SER A 59 10.39 10.48 -9.93
N LEU A 60 11.07 9.80 -10.86
CA LEU A 60 12.48 10.09 -11.16
C LEU A 60 12.67 11.49 -11.76
N ALA A 61 11.82 11.87 -12.73
CA ALA A 61 11.88 13.18 -13.36
C ALA A 61 11.56 14.33 -12.38
N ALA A 62 10.64 14.11 -11.44
CA ALA A 62 10.33 15.09 -10.40
C ALA A 62 11.50 15.28 -9.44
N LEU A 63 12.20 14.20 -9.07
CA LEU A 63 13.39 14.25 -8.23
C LEU A 63 14.59 14.91 -8.94
N ASP A 64 14.66 14.81 -10.27
CA ASP A 64 15.68 15.52 -11.07
C ASP A 64 15.51 17.04 -11.04
N LYS A 65 14.26 17.50 -10.96
CA LYS A 65 13.92 18.94 -10.94
C LYS A 65 13.81 19.51 -9.53
N ALA A 66 13.92 18.67 -8.51
CA ALA A 66 13.71 19.10 -7.14
C ALA A 66 14.82 20.04 -6.67
N THR A 67 14.42 21.15 -6.04
CA THR A 67 15.34 22.19 -5.57
C THR A 67 15.37 22.22 -4.05
N CYS A 68 16.57 22.21 -3.47
CA CYS A 68 16.78 22.25 -2.02
C CYS A 68 17.68 23.44 -1.62
N PRO A 69 17.35 24.17 -0.54
CA PRO A 69 18.05 25.40 -0.17
C PRO A 69 19.40 25.16 0.52
N THR A 70 19.62 23.97 1.10
CA THR A 70 20.87 23.64 1.80
C THR A 70 21.62 22.48 1.15
N PRO A 71 22.96 22.45 1.20
CA PRO A 71 23.77 21.34 0.68
C PRO A 71 23.43 19.99 1.31
N GLU A 72 23.11 19.95 2.61
CA GLU A 72 22.76 18.72 3.33
C GLU A 72 21.44 18.13 2.81
N ALA A 73 20.47 19.00 2.53
CA ALA A 73 19.19 18.60 1.96
C ALA A 73 19.35 18.13 0.51
N GLN A 74 20.21 18.78 -0.28
CA GLN A 74 20.57 18.33 -1.63
C GLN A 74 21.21 16.94 -1.62
N GLN A 75 22.15 16.69 -0.71
CA GLN A 75 22.78 15.36 -0.57
C GLN A 75 21.78 14.29 -0.16
N SER A 76 20.89 14.61 0.79
CA SER A 76 19.85 13.69 1.24
C SER A 76 18.87 13.34 0.11
N LEU A 77 18.45 14.33 -0.67
CA LEU A 77 17.60 14.15 -1.84
C LEU A 77 18.29 13.32 -2.93
N ALA A 78 19.58 13.58 -3.20
CA ALA A 78 20.36 12.81 -4.17
C ALA A 78 20.52 11.34 -3.75
N ALA A 79 20.72 11.08 -2.45
CA ALA A 79 20.76 9.72 -1.90
C ALA A 79 19.40 9.02 -2.04
N ALA A 80 18.29 9.71 -1.75
CA ALA A 80 16.95 9.17 -1.94
C ALA A 80 16.66 8.84 -3.41
N LYS A 81 17.02 9.75 -4.34
CA LYS A 81 16.92 9.52 -5.78
C LYS A 81 17.71 8.29 -6.22
N LYS A 82 18.96 8.15 -5.77
CA LYS A 82 19.80 6.98 -6.10
C LYS A 82 19.18 5.68 -5.58
N SER A 83 18.63 5.69 -4.37
CA SER A 83 17.92 4.54 -3.80
C SER A 83 16.71 4.14 -4.64
N ILE A 84 15.89 5.11 -5.04
CA ILE A 84 14.71 4.88 -5.89
C ILE A 84 15.10 4.35 -7.26
N ALA A 85 16.10 4.94 -7.90
CA ALA A 85 16.60 4.44 -9.18
C ALA A 85 17.09 2.98 -9.04
N GLY A 86 17.84 2.66 -7.99
CA GLY A 86 18.31 1.29 -7.74
C GLY A 86 17.17 0.29 -7.49
N ILE A 87 16.12 0.69 -6.78
CA ILE A 87 14.91 -0.12 -6.59
C ILE A 87 14.21 -0.34 -7.94
N VAL A 88 14.05 0.73 -8.72
CA VAL A 88 13.41 0.68 -10.04
C VAL A 88 14.14 -0.27 -10.98
N ASP A 89 15.47 -0.18 -11.01
CA ASP A 89 16.31 -1.05 -11.84
C ASP A 89 16.25 -2.50 -11.38
N THR A 90 16.33 -2.75 -10.07
CA THR A 90 16.23 -4.10 -9.50
C THR A 90 14.91 -4.76 -9.86
N VAL A 91 13.79 -4.04 -9.67
CA VAL A 91 12.46 -4.58 -9.94
C VAL A 91 12.25 -4.86 -11.44
N ARG A 92 12.79 -4.01 -12.32
CA ARG A 92 12.80 -4.25 -13.77
C ARG A 92 13.63 -5.47 -14.17
N GLN A 93 14.77 -5.69 -13.53
CA GLN A 93 15.67 -6.81 -13.84
C GLN A 93 15.15 -8.17 -13.36
N VAL A 94 14.49 -8.22 -12.19
CA VAL A 94 14.00 -9.48 -11.60
C VAL A 94 12.77 -10.03 -12.33
N GLY A 95 12.10 -9.24 -13.18
CA GLY A 95 11.17 -9.74 -14.20
C GLY A 95 9.88 -10.42 -13.70
N GLY A 96 9.51 -10.27 -12.42
CA GLY A 96 8.38 -10.98 -11.80
C GLY A 96 7.44 -10.12 -10.97
N SER A 97 7.60 -8.80 -10.98
CA SER A 97 6.69 -7.89 -10.27
C SER A 97 5.47 -7.58 -11.12
N ASP A 98 4.28 -7.53 -10.50
CA ASP A 98 3.09 -6.98 -11.15
C ASP A 98 3.38 -5.51 -11.52
N PRO A 99 3.34 -5.14 -12.82
CA PRO A 99 3.62 -3.78 -13.26
C PRO A 99 2.79 -2.74 -12.50
N ARG A 100 1.56 -3.08 -12.11
CA ARG A 100 0.69 -2.18 -11.36
C ARG A 100 1.18 -1.95 -9.93
N GLN A 101 1.60 -3.01 -9.23
CA GLN A 101 2.18 -2.89 -7.89
C GLN A 101 3.44 -2.03 -7.91
N PHE A 102 4.25 -2.19 -8.96
CA PHE A 102 5.45 -1.41 -9.14
C PHE A 102 5.15 0.09 -9.34
N GLN A 103 4.16 0.43 -10.19
CA GLN A 103 3.73 1.82 -10.38
C GLN A 103 3.16 2.43 -9.08
N VAL A 104 2.37 1.67 -8.32
CA VAL A 104 1.84 2.11 -7.02
C VAL A 104 2.96 2.38 -6.02
N MET A 105 3.96 1.50 -5.95
CA MET A 105 5.11 1.70 -5.08
C MET A 105 5.85 3.00 -5.44
N CYS A 106 6.12 3.24 -6.72
CA CYS A 106 6.77 4.47 -7.18
C CYS A 106 5.97 5.74 -6.83
N ALA A 107 4.63 5.69 -6.97
CA ALA A 107 3.75 6.79 -6.57
C ALA A 107 3.77 7.03 -5.05
N GLN A 108 3.71 5.96 -4.24
CA GLN A 108 3.78 6.06 -2.78
C GLN A 108 5.11 6.66 -2.31
N MET A 109 6.22 6.26 -2.93
CA MET A 109 7.56 6.80 -2.62
C MET A 109 7.63 8.30 -2.93
N LEU A 110 7.12 8.74 -4.08
CA LEU A 110 7.14 10.16 -4.44
C LEU A 110 6.27 11.02 -3.51
N VAL A 111 5.07 10.54 -3.15
CA VAL A 111 4.21 11.25 -2.18
C VAL A 111 4.90 11.35 -0.81
N ALA A 112 5.56 10.27 -0.37
CA ALA A 112 6.33 10.30 0.88
C ALA A 112 7.52 11.28 0.80
N LEU A 113 8.19 11.36 -0.34
CA LEU A 113 9.28 12.30 -0.58
C LEU A 113 8.81 13.75 -0.65
N GLU A 114 7.71 14.06 -1.34
CA GLU A 114 7.13 15.41 -1.38
C GLU A 114 6.82 15.87 0.05
N ARG A 115 6.21 14.99 0.84
CA ARG A 115 5.95 15.22 2.26
C ARG A 115 7.23 15.47 3.06
N ASP A 116 8.27 14.67 2.88
CA ASP A 116 9.50 14.82 3.68
C ASP A 116 10.39 15.98 3.17
N ALA A 117 10.34 16.29 1.88
CA ALA A 117 10.99 17.44 1.25
C ALA A 117 10.48 18.76 1.85
N THR A 118 9.17 18.89 2.07
CA THR A 118 8.61 20.11 2.70
C THR A 118 9.16 20.36 4.11
N LYS A 119 9.51 19.31 4.87
CA LYS A 119 10.09 19.44 6.22
C LYS A 119 11.50 20.04 6.21
N VAL A 120 12.20 19.92 5.08
CA VAL A 120 13.56 20.45 4.88
C VAL A 120 13.58 21.60 3.86
N ASN A 121 12.42 22.18 3.54
CA ASN A 121 12.24 23.27 2.59
C ASN A 121 12.72 22.94 1.16
N CYS A 122 12.79 21.67 0.79
CA CYS A 122 12.97 21.26 -0.61
C CYS A 122 11.63 21.36 -1.34
N VAL A 123 11.69 21.73 -2.62
CA VAL A 123 10.54 21.79 -3.53
C VAL A 123 10.70 20.67 -4.55
N ILE A 124 9.70 19.80 -4.66
CA ILE A 124 9.57 18.81 -5.72
C ILE A 124 8.48 19.33 -6.66
N GLU A 125 8.86 19.75 -7.87
CA GLU A 125 7.90 20.27 -8.83
C GLU A 125 7.15 19.13 -9.52
N LEU A 126 5.94 18.87 -9.03
CA LEU A 126 4.92 18.12 -9.74
C LEU A 126 3.88 19.10 -10.28
N ASP A 127 3.61 19.03 -11.58
CA ASP A 127 2.50 19.78 -12.15
C ASP A 127 1.15 19.19 -11.66
N ALA A 128 0.07 19.96 -11.86
CA ALA A 128 -1.26 19.58 -11.36
C ALA A 128 -1.75 18.25 -11.98
N ASP A 129 -1.42 17.99 -13.25
CA ASP A 129 -1.85 16.80 -13.97
C ASP A 129 -1.10 15.57 -13.47
N GLN A 130 0.20 15.68 -13.22
CA GLN A 130 1.03 14.64 -12.61
C GLN A 130 0.55 14.31 -11.20
N ARG A 131 0.29 15.32 -10.37
CA ARG A 131 -0.28 15.09 -9.03
C ARG A 131 -1.63 14.38 -9.14
N SER A 132 -2.52 14.86 -10.01
CA SER A 132 -3.84 14.24 -10.20
C SER A 132 -3.73 12.79 -10.69
N ALA A 133 -2.79 12.49 -11.59
CA ALA A 133 -2.57 11.15 -12.12
C ALA A 133 -2.02 10.19 -11.03
N LEU A 134 -1.06 10.64 -10.23
CA LEU A 134 -0.51 9.85 -9.12
C LEU A 134 -1.54 9.62 -8.02
N THR A 135 -2.30 10.66 -7.66
CA THR A 135 -3.41 10.55 -6.69
C THR A 135 -4.48 9.59 -7.22
N GLY A 136 -4.89 9.72 -8.48
CA GLY A 136 -5.87 8.80 -9.09
C GLY A 136 -5.40 7.35 -9.12
N LEU A 137 -4.12 7.10 -9.40
CA LEU A 137 -3.52 5.76 -9.33
C LEU A 137 -3.59 5.19 -7.91
N LEU A 138 -3.22 5.98 -6.90
CA LEU A 138 -3.24 5.57 -5.50
C LEU A 138 -4.67 5.36 -4.99
N ASP A 139 -5.60 6.24 -5.33
CA ASP A 139 -7.01 6.11 -4.95
C ASP A 139 -7.62 4.84 -5.57
N ALA A 140 -7.38 4.60 -6.85
CA ALA A 140 -7.83 3.38 -7.52
C ALA A 140 -7.21 2.12 -6.91
N TRP A 141 -5.94 2.18 -6.47
CA TRP A 141 -5.28 1.09 -5.76
C TRP A 141 -5.90 0.84 -4.37
N TYR A 142 -6.08 1.89 -3.57
CA TYR A 142 -6.65 1.78 -2.21
C TYR A 142 -8.15 1.46 -2.20
N ALA A 143 -8.87 1.74 -3.29
CA ALA A 143 -10.26 1.38 -3.48
C ALA A 143 -10.48 -0.10 -3.84
N GLN A 144 -9.43 -0.86 -4.17
CA GLN A 144 -9.57 -2.29 -4.47
C GLN A 144 -10.09 -3.06 -3.26
N ARG A 145 -11.07 -3.93 -3.52
CA ARG A 145 -11.70 -4.78 -2.52
C ARG A 145 -11.88 -6.18 -3.07
N THR A 146 -11.47 -7.15 -2.26
CA THR A 146 -11.81 -8.55 -2.44
C THR A 146 -13.28 -8.74 -2.10
N ALA A 147 -14.04 -9.31 -3.03
CA ALA A 147 -15.43 -9.68 -2.76
C ALA A 147 -15.48 -10.78 -1.69
N VAL A 148 -16.32 -10.60 -0.69
CA VAL A 148 -16.53 -11.59 0.37
C VAL A 148 -17.66 -12.50 -0.06
N VAL A 149 -17.30 -13.71 -0.48
CA VAL A 149 -18.24 -14.75 -0.91
C VAL A 149 -18.29 -15.86 0.14
N PRO A 150 -19.47 -16.40 0.47
CA PRO A 150 -19.60 -17.53 1.40
C PRO A 150 -18.78 -18.73 0.91
N THR A 151 -18.09 -19.38 1.84
CA THR A 151 -17.20 -20.51 1.55
C THR A 151 -17.84 -21.86 1.85
N GLY A 152 -19.00 -21.85 2.50
CA GLY A 152 -19.73 -23.05 2.93
C GLY A 152 -19.39 -23.52 4.34
N ASP A 153 -18.43 -22.87 5.01
CA ASP A 153 -18.12 -23.07 6.43
C ASP A 153 -18.59 -21.85 7.22
N ALA A 154 -19.70 -22.01 7.96
CA ALA A 154 -20.32 -20.91 8.70
C ALA A 154 -19.39 -20.29 9.77
N ALA A 155 -18.50 -21.07 10.37
CA ALA A 155 -17.57 -20.55 11.38
C ALA A 155 -16.46 -19.73 10.72
N ALA A 156 -15.91 -20.22 9.60
CA ALA A 156 -14.93 -19.47 8.83
C ALA A 156 -15.53 -18.21 8.20
N ASP A 157 -16.74 -18.30 7.64
CA ASP A 157 -17.47 -17.18 7.02
C ASP A 157 -17.77 -16.08 8.05
N ALA A 158 -18.10 -16.43 9.29
CA ALA A 158 -18.29 -15.45 10.36
C ALA A 158 -16.99 -14.70 10.74
N VAL A 159 -15.84 -15.37 10.69
CA VAL A 159 -14.53 -14.73 10.90
C VAL A 159 -14.17 -13.84 9.72
N ILE A 160 -14.38 -14.30 8.48
CA ILE A 160 -14.14 -13.51 7.26
C ILE A 160 -15.01 -12.25 7.25
N ALA A 161 -16.28 -12.34 7.66
CA ALA A 161 -17.18 -11.19 7.78
C ALA A 161 -16.65 -10.15 8.79
N GLN A 162 -16.10 -10.59 9.93
CA GLN A 162 -15.45 -9.69 10.88
C GLN A 162 -14.21 -9.02 10.28
N MET A 163 -13.36 -9.79 9.58
CA MET A 163 -12.20 -9.23 8.87
C MET A 163 -12.59 -8.23 7.79
N ALA A 164 -13.69 -8.47 7.08
CA ALA A 164 -14.21 -7.57 6.05
C ALA A 164 -14.73 -6.25 6.63
N SER A 165 -15.46 -6.31 7.76
CA SER A 165 -15.87 -5.12 8.51
C SER A 165 -14.65 -4.30 8.97
N MET A 166 -13.61 -4.98 9.44
CA MET A 166 -12.35 -4.36 9.84
C MET A 166 -11.60 -3.72 8.67
N ARG A 167 -11.59 -4.38 7.50
CA ARG A 167 -11.10 -3.78 6.26
C ARG A 167 -11.88 -2.50 5.95
N ASP A 168 -13.20 -2.56 5.93
CA ASP A 168 -14.02 -1.40 5.57
C ASP A 168 -13.78 -0.22 6.53
N ALA A 169 -13.68 -0.49 7.83
CA ALA A 169 -13.28 0.50 8.84
C ALA A 169 -11.86 1.06 8.62
N ALA A 170 -10.88 0.22 8.26
CA ALA A 170 -9.52 0.68 7.90
C ALA A 170 -9.55 1.66 6.73
N CYS A 171 -10.43 1.39 5.77
CA CYS A 171 -10.56 2.18 4.55
C CYS A 171 -11.36 3.46 4.75
N GLU A 172 -12.15 3.57 5.81
CA GLU A 172 -12.80 4.80 6.24
C GLU A 172 -11.89 5.68 7.11
N CYS A 173 -10.86 5.09 7.74
CA CYS A 173 -9.91 5.85 8.54
C CYS A 173 -9.20 6.96 7.73
N ARG A 174 -9.06 8.12 8.38
CA ARG A 174 -8.41 9.32 7.82
C ARG A 174 -7.17 9.76 8.59
N ASP A 175 -6.94 9.19 9.78
CA ASP A 175 -5.83 9.56 10.65
C ASP A 175 -5.27 8.35 11.41
N ALA A 176 -4.06 8.54 11.96
CA ALA A 176 -3.36 7.51 12.72
C ALA A 176 -4.10 7.08 14.00
N ALA A 177 -4.88 7.96 14.62
CA ALA A 177 -5.65 7.65 15.83
C ALA A 177 -6.80 6.66 15.52
N CYS A 178 -7.45 6.82 14.38
CA CYS A 178 -8.43 5.88 13.85
C CYS A 178 -7.80 4.50 13.63
N LEU A 179 -6.64 4.45 12.98
CA LEU A 179 -5.91 3.18 12.79
C LEU A 179 -5.51 2.54 14.11
N GLN A 180 -5.04 3.31 15.10
CA GLN A 180 -4.65 2.78 16.39
C GLN A 180 -5.84 2.13 17.13
N ARG A 181 -7.03 2.75 17.06
CA ARG A 181 -8.26 2.14 17.61
C ARG A 181 -8.64 0.85 16.87
N LEU A 182 -8.44 0.83 15.55
CA LEU A 182 -8.70 -0.35 14.74
C LEU A 182 -7.72 -1.49 15.06
N GLU A 183 -6.43 -1.21 15.22
CA GLU A 183 -5.42 -2.20 15.63
C GLU A 183 -5.78 -2.86 16.97
N GLN A 184 -6.32 -2.09 17.93
CA GLN A 184 -6.82 -2.64 19.19
C GLN A 184 -8.06 -3.54 19.01
N ALA A 185 -8.93 -3.25 18.04
CA ALA A 185 -10.08 -4.10 17.72
C ALA A 185 -9.66 -5.38 16.98
N LEU A 186 -8.57 -5.33 16.22
CA LEU A 186 -8.06 -6.47 15.45
C LEU A 186 -7.62 -7.63 16.35
N GLY A 187 -7.08 -7.32 17.54
CA GLY A 187 -6.76 -8.32 18.57
C GLY A 187 -7.98 -9.04 19.16
N LYS A 188 -9.21 -8.64 18.82
CA LYS A 188 -10.46 -9.26 19.30
C LYS A 188 -11.10 -10.21 18.27
N ILE A 189 -10.58 -10.24 17.04
CA ILE A 189 -11.10 -11.14 16.00
C ILE A 189 -10.75 -12.58 16.40
N ALA A 190 -11.74 -13.47 16.35
CA ALA A 190 -11.51 -14.88 16.60
C ALA A 190 -10.52 -15.47 15.58
N PRO A 191 -9.65 -16.42 16.00
CA PRO A 191 -8.76 -17.07 15.06
C PRO A 191 -9.58 -17.85 14.01
N MET A 192 -9.02 -17.96 12.80
CA MET A 192 -9.59 -18.81 11.76
C MET A 192 -9.70 -20.27 12.28
N PRO A 193 -10.85 -20.96 12.10
CA PRO A 193 -10.98 -22.35 12.51
C PRO A 193 -9.87 -23.24 11.92
N ALA A 194 -9.34 -24.16 12.72
CA ALA A 194 -8.23 -25.02 12.30
C ALA A 194 -8.60 -25.95 11.13
N ASN A 195 -9.89 -26.26 10.96
CA ASN A 195 -10.47 -27.06 9.90
C ASN A 195 -10.99 -26.22 8.70
N ALA A 196 -10.83 -24.89 8.73
CA ALA A 196 -11.27 -24.03 7.64
C ALA A 196 -10.60 -24.45 6.32
N SER A 197 -11.39 -24.47 5.25
CA SER A 197 -10.94 -24.81 3.90
C SER A 197 -9.82 -23.87 3.41
N GLN A 198 -9.03 -24.32 2.44
CA GLN A 198 -8.00 -23.46 1.85
C GLN A 198 -8.61 -22.21 1.21
N VAL A 199 -9.79 -22.34 0.58
CA VAL A 199 -10.53 -21.21 0.00
C VAL A 199 -10.85 -20.14 1.04
N ALA A 200 -11.31 -20.55 2.23
CA ALA A 200 -11.60 -19.62 3.32
C ALA A 200 -10.34 -18.92 3.86
N ARG A 201 -9.22 -19.65 3.95
CA ARG A 201 -7.93 -19.08 4.36
C ARG A 201 -7.40 -18.08 3.33
N ASP A 202 -7.48 -18.42 2.05
CA ASP A 202 -7.04 -17.54 0.96
C ASP A 202 -7.91 -16.28 0.90
N LEU A 203 -9.23 -16.41 1.06
CA LEU A 203 -10.14 -15.28 1.13
C LEU A 203 -9.82 -14.37 2.33
N ALA A 204 -9.61 -14.95 3.51
CA ALA A 204 -9.22 -14.21 4.71
C ALA A 204 -7.88 -13.47 4.51
N SER A 205 -6.88 -14.11 3.89
CA SER A 205 -5.60 -13.46 3.56
C SER A 205 -5.81 -12.24 2.68
N LYS A 206 -6.58 -12.38 1.59
CA LYS A 206 -6.87 -11.27 0.67
C LYS A 206 -7.63 -10.12 1.34
N VAL A 207 -8.58 -10.43 2.22
CA VAL A 207 -9.31 -9.40 3.00
C VAL A 207 -8.37 -8.66 3.96
N LEU A 208 -7.43 -9.37 4.60
CA LEU A 208 -6.40 -8.74 5.45
C LEU A 208 -5.41 -7.90 4.64
N GLU A 209 -5.03 -8.36 3.45
CA GLU A 209 -4.21 -7.59 2.51
C GLU A 209 -4.91 -6.29 2.09
N ASP A 210 -6.22 -6.33 1.82
CA ASP A 210 -7.01 -5.12 1.56
C ASP A 210 -7.01 -4.16 2.75
N ALA A 211 -7.18 -4.68 3.97
CA ALA A 211 -7.17 -3.88 5.18
C ALA A 211 -5.81 -3.20 5.40
N ALA A 212 -4.72 -3.96 5.20
CA ALA A 212 -3.35 -3.45 5.26
C ALA A 212 -3.09 -2.38 4.21
N ARG A 213 -3.60 -2.57 2.98
CA ARG A 213 -3.54 -1.58 1.89
C ARG A 213 -4.20 -0.27 2.31
N CYS A 214 -5.39 -0.34 2.91
CA CYS A 214 -6.09 0.84 3.41
C CYS A 214 -5.38 1.52 4.59
N ALA A 215 -4.84 0.74 5.53
CA ALA A 215 -4.04 1.31 6.61
C ALA A 215 -2.77 1.99 6.10
N ALA A 216 -2.13 1.45 5.06
CA ALA A 216 -0.96 2.06 4.43
C ALA A 216 -1.28 3.45 3.86
N ARG A 217 -2.47 3.66 3.26
CA ARG A 217 -2.93 4.98 2.79
C ARG A 217 -2.89 6.01 3.91
N VAL A 218 -3.46 5.67 5.06
CA VAL A 218 -3.51 6.62 6.18
C VAL A 218 -2.10 6.93 6.67
N ARG A 219 -1.22 5.93 6.80
CA ARG A 219 0.18 6.13 7.24
C ARG A 219 1.00 6.98 6.25
N THR A 220 0.71 6.90 4.95
CA THR A 220 1.37 7.74 3.95
C THR A 220 0.78 9.15 3.91
N SER A 221 -0.53 9.31 4.12
CA SER A 221 -1.24 10.59 4.05
C SER A 221 -1.28 11.40 5.36
N SER A 222 -1.19 10.78 6.54
CA SER A 222 -1.43 11.46 7.82
C SER A 222 -0.15 12.12 8.38
N VAL A 223 0.07 13.38 8.02
CA VAL A 223 0.88 14.34 8.80
C VAL A 223 -0.02 15.57 9.06
N PRO A 224 -0.09 16.09 10.29
CA PRO A 224 -0.87 17.28 10.58
C PRO A 224 -0.34 18.46 9.75
N ALA A 225 -1.25 19.26 9.18
CA ALA A 225 -0.89 20.52 8.55
C ALA A 225 -0.01 21.33 9.51
N PRO A 226 1.08 21.98 9.05
CA PRO A 226 1.86 22.84 9.91
C PRO A 226 0.92 23.86 10.54
N ALA A 227 0.92 23.92 11.87
CA ALA A 227 0.13 24.88 12.63
C ALA A 227 0.37 26.25 12.01
N GLY A 228 -0.70 26.86 11.51
CA GLY A 228 -0.64 28.12 10.78
C GLY A 228 0.23 29.11 11.55
N SER A 229 1.27 29.60 10.87
CA SER A 229 1.95 30.82 11.27
C SER A 229 0.89 31.90 11.33
N THR A 230 0.38 32.17 12.53
CA THR A 230 -0.34 33.40 12.81
C THR A 230 0.67 34.52 12.68
N SER A 231 0.86 35.00 11.46
CA SER A 231 1.50 36.28 11.19
C SER A 231 0.68 37.34 11.92
N LYS A 232 1.14 37.69 13.11
CA LYS A 232 0.65 38.82 13.89
C LYS A 232 0.81 40.06 13.00
N PRO A 233 -0.27 40.75 12.59
CA PRO A 233 -0.12 42.01 11.88
C PRO A 233 0.62 42.98 12.82
N GLY A 234 1.75 43.49 12.35
CA GLY A 234 2.54 44.49 13.05
C GLY A 234 1.66 45.70 13.35
N SER A 235 1.51 46.01 14.63
CA SER A 235 0.91 47.26 15.07
C SER A 235 1.84 48.39 14.63
N ALA A 236 1.46 49.10 13.58
CA ALA A 236 2.03 50.41 13.28
C ALA A 236 1.61 51.37 14.40
N GLY A 237 2.61 51.99 15.03
CA GLY A 237 2.40 52.93 16.12
C GLY A 237 1.68 54.20 15.70
N ARG A 238 1.03 54.81 16.69
CA ARG A 238 0.98 56.26 16.89
C ARG A 238 1.17 56.52 18.38
#